data_AF-A0AAP5YTV7-F1
#
_entry.id   AF-A0AAP5YTV7-F1
#
_cell.length_a   1.000
_cell.length_b   1.000
_cell.length_c   1.000
_cell.angle_alpha   90.00
_cell.angle_beta   90.00
_cell.angle_gamma   90.00
#
_symmetry.space_group_name_H-M   'P 1'
#
loop_
_entity.id
_entity.type
_entity.pdbx_description
1 polymer ?
#
loop_
_entity_poly.entity_id
_entity_poly.type
_entity_poly.pdbx_seq_one_letter_code
_entity_poly.pdbx_strand_id
1 'polypeptide(L)'
;MSNITIHELKIQSVHFADVLAHRKTHEVRINDRDYQAGDCLNLREIDANGEYTGQEANAEVSHVLHGGQFGIAEGWCVLSLKGGTSKSALNLICFLRDRLQETCDCIDASHDIIKESGHTTADAERTANDARAFIDMVNEFLSTLGEG
;
A
#
# COMPACT_ATOMS: atom_id res chain seq x y z
N MET A 1 -3.29 -21.13 -21.56
CA MET A 1 -2.78 -20.27 -20.48
C MET A 1 -2.97 -18.84 -20.96
N SER A 2 -3.78 -18.04 -20.27
CA SER A 2 -3.85 -16.61 -20.57
C SER A 2 -2.46 -16.02 -20.28
N ASN A 3 -1.83 -15.42 -21.27
CA ASN A 3 -0.51 -14.84 -21.12
C ASN A 3 -0.70 -13.49 -20.42
N ILE A 4 -0.18 -13.36 -19.20
CA ILE A 4 -0.25 -12.10 -18.45
C ILE A 4 0.74 -11.13 -19.07
N THR A 5 0.27 -9.99 -19.58
CA THR A 5 1.14 -8.95 -20.15
C THR A 5 1.40 -7.87 -19.11
N ILE A 6 2.63 -7.40 -19.01
CA ILE A 6 3.01 -6.27 -18.15
C ILE A 6 3.17 -5.03 -19.01
N HIS A 7 2.41 -3.98 -18.70
CA HIS A 7 2.43 -2.70 -19.40
C HIS A 7 3.10 -1.63 -18.55
N GLU A 8 4.27 -1.16 -18.96
CA GLU A 8 4.92 0.00 -18.31
C GLU A 8 4.27 1.31 -18.76
N LEU A 9 3.77 2.08 -17.80
CA LEU A 9 3.00 3.29 -18.05
C LEU A 9 3.44 4.41 -17.10
N LYS A 10 3.56 5.63 -17.63
CA LYS A 10 3.76 6.83 -16.80
C LYS A 10 2.47 7.22 -16.08
N ILE A 11 2.61 7.78 -14.88
CA ILE A 11 1.52 8.39 -14.11
C ILE A 11 2.03 9.62 -13.35
N GLN A 12 1.27 10.71 -13.36
CA GLN A 12 1.65 11.91 -12.62
C GLN A 12 1.54 11.70 -11.10
N SER A 13 2.44 12.30 -10.32
CA SER A 13 2.47 12.18 -8.84
C SER A 13 1.11 12.35 -8.17
N VAL A 14 0.29 13.30 -8.61
CA VAL A 14 -1.05 13.53 -8.05
C VAL A 14 -1.96 12.30 -8.17
N HIS A 15 -1.92 11.60 -9.30
CA HIS A 15 -2.71 10.39 -9.52
C HIS A 15 -2.05 9.14 -8.93
N PHE A 16 -0.70 9.10 -8.93
CA PHE A 16 0.06 8.02 -8.33
C PHE A 16 -0.25 7.87 -6.84
N ALA A 17 -0.28 8.99 -6.10
CA ALA A 17 -0.63 9.02 -4.69
C ALA A 17 -2.05 8.45 -4.43
N ASP A 18 -3.02 8.76 -5.29
CA ASP A 18 -4.38 8.23 -5.17
C ASP A 18 -4.48 6.74 -5.51
N VAL A 19 -3.68 6.25 -6.46
CA VAL A 19 -3.59 4.82 -6.78
C VAL A 19 -2.96 4.05 -5.62
N LEU A 20 -1.84 4.54 -5.07
CA LEU A 20 -1.20 3.94 -3.89
C LEU A 20 -2.13 3.90 -2.69
N ALA A 21 -2.88 4.97 -2.46
CA ALA A 21 -3.86 5.04 -1.39
C ALA A 21 -5.19 4.31 -1.71
N HIS A 22 -5.28 3.61 -2.84
CA HIS A 22 -6.46 2.86 -3.28
C HIS A 22 -7.75 3.70 -3.45
N ARG A 23 -7.64 5.05 -3.43
CA ARG A 23 -8.75 5.97 -3.71
C ARG A 23 -9.07 6.01 -5.20
N LYS A 24 -8.04 5.89 -6.05
CA LYS A 24 -8.18 5.80 -7.50
C LYS A 24 -8.03 4.35 -7.96
N THR A 25 -9.16 3.73 -8.26
CA THR A 25 -9.27 2.31 -8.64
C THR A 25 -9.46 2.10 -10.14
N HIS A 26 -9.11 3.09 -10.96
CA HIS A 26 -9.24 3.00 -12.41
C HIS A 26 -8.22 3.87 -13.13
N GLU A 27 -7.90 3.52 -14.39
CA GLU A 27 -7.08 4.30 -15.31
C GLU A 27 -7.85 4.58 -16.61
N VAL A 28 -7.68 5.77 -17.18
CA VAL A 28 -8.24 6.13 -18.49
C VAL A 28 -7.09 6.20 -19.47
N ARG A 29 -7.16 5.40 -20.56
CA ARG A 29 -6.06 5.25 -21.52
C ARG A 29 -6.58 5.16 -22.94
N ILE A 30 -5.73 5.50 -23.89
CA ILE A 30 -5.90 5.06 -25.28
C ILE A 30 -5.63 3.56 -25.30
N ASN A 31 -6.49 2.77 -25.94
CA ASN A 31 -6.32 1.32 -26.04
C ASN A 31 -5.38 0.93 -27.20
N ASP A 32 -4.15 1.45 -27.17
CA ASP A 32 -3.07 1.23 -28.15
C ASP A 32 -2.25 -0.03 -27.88
N ARG A 33 -2.50 -0.71 -26.74
CA ARG A 33 -1.79 -1.91 -26.27
C ARG A 33 -2.69 -3.14 -26.17
N ASP A 34 -3.95 -3.01 -26.58
CA ASP A 34 -4.99 -4.05 -26.45
C ASP A 34 -5.07 -4.61 -25.02
N TYR A 35 -5.25 -3.71 -24.04
CA TYR A 35 -5.29 -4.10 -22.63
C TYR A 35 -6.37 -5.14 -22.36
N GLN A 36 -6.04 -6.17 -21.60
CA GLN A 36 -6.94 -7.26 -21.23
C GLN A 36 -7.14 -7.34 -19.72
N ALA A 37 -8.27 -7.92 -19.31
CA ALA A 37 -8.43 -8.36 -17.93
C ALA A 37 -7.39 -9.45 -17.61
N GLY A 38 -6.71 -9.31 -16.47
CA GLY A 38 -5.58 -10.14 -16.04
C GLY A 38 -4.20 -9.57 -16.39
N ASP A 39 -4.13 -8.51 -17.21
CA ASP A 39 -2.87 -7.79 -17.42
C ASP A 39 -2.42 -7.04 -16.16
N CYS A 40 -1.12 -6.72 -16.09
CA CYS A 40 -0.55 -5.91 -15.02
C CYS A 40 -0.08 -4.56 -15.58
N LEU A 41 -0.40 -3.47 -14.88
CA LEU A 41 0.15 -2.16 -15.14
C LEU A 41 1.30 -1.91 -14.17
N ASN A 42 2.50 -1.64 -14.68
CA ASN A 42 3.58 -1.04 -13.90
C ASN A 42 3.49 0.48 -14.07
N LEU A 43 2.87 1.15 -13.10
CA LEU A 43 2.66 2.59 -13.07
C LEU A 43 3.90 3.29 -12.49
N ARG A 44 4.66 3.95 -13.35
CA ARG A 44 5.91 4.64 -13.02
C ARG A 44 5.64 6.13 -12.79
N GLU A 45 5.91 6.59 -11.58
CA GLU A 45 5.63 7.96 -11.18
C GLU A 45 6.53 8.96 -11.93
N ILE A 46 5.91 10.03 -12.43
CA ILE A 46 6.59 11.21 -12.96
C ILE A 46 6.18 12.46 -12.18
N ASP A 47 7.14 13.36 -11.97
CA ASP A 47 6.93 14.65 -11.33
C ASP A 47 6.23 15.66 -12.26
N ALA A 48 6.05 16.89 -11.79
CA ALA A 48 5.42 17.96 -12.58
C ALA A 48 6.23 18.37 -13.83
N ASN A 49 7.53 18.08 -13.87
CA ASN A 49 8.42 18.33 -15.00
C ASN A 49 8.44 17.14 -15.98
N GLY A 50 7.81 16.03 -15.63
CA GLY A 50 7.79 14.80 -16.41
C GLY A 50 8.99 13.89 -16.19
N GLU A 51 9.80 14.15 -15.15
CA GLU A 51 10.94 13.34 -14.75
C GLU A 51 10.49 12.18 -13.86
N TYR A 52 11.11 11.01 -14.03
CA TYR A 52 10.80 9.87 -13.17
C TYR A 52 11.31 10.11 -11.75
N THR A 53 10.44 9.91 -10.76
CA THR A 53 10.83 10.00 -9.33
C THR A 53 11.56 8.75 -8.85
N GLY A 54 11.42 7.63 -9.59
CA GLY A 54 11.90 6.31 -9.21
C GLY A 54 10.86 5.43 -8.51
N GLN A 55 9.71 6.00 -8.13
CA GLN A 55 8.62 5.25 -7.53
C GLN A 55 7.80 4.51 -8.59
N GLU A 56 7.31 3.32 -8.22
CA GLU A 56 6.45 2.51 -9.07
C GLU A 56 5.36 1.79 -8.28
N ALA A 57 4.24 1.50 -8.94
CA ALA A 57 3.13 0.75 -8.36
C ALA A 57 2.59 -0.26 -9.39
N ASN A 58 2.39 -1.49 -8.94
CA ASN A 58 1.83 -2.56 -9.77
C ASN A 58 0.33 -2.71 -9.50
N ALA A 59 -0.47 -2.78 -10.55
CA ALA A 59 -1.92 -2.98 -10.47
C ALA A 59 -2.42 -3.98 -11.51
N GLU A 60 -3.23 -4.94 -11.08
CA GLU A 60 -3.91 -5.88 -11.98
C GLU A 60 -5.12 -5.19 -12.63
N VAL A 61 -5.27 -5.33 -13.95
CA VAL A 61 -6.46 -4.94 -14.68
C VAL A 61 -7.55 -5.99 -14.44
N SER A 62 -8.56 -5.65 -13.65
CA SER A 62 -9.69 -6.54 -13.37
C SER A 62 -10.79 -6.50 -14.43
N HIS A 63 -10.92 -5.37 -15.13
CA HIS A 63 -11.93 -5.15 -16.16
C HIS A 63 -11.49 -4.04 -17.13
N VAL A 64 -11.92 -4.16 -18.38
CA VAL A 64 -11.65 -3.18 -19.45
C VAL A 64 -12.98 -2.73 -20.04
N LEU A 65 -13.31 -1.45 -19.88
CA LEU A 65 -14.44 -0.84 -20.56
C LEU A 65 -13.94 -0.11 -21.81
N HIS A 66 -14.23 -0.65 -22.99
CA HIS A 66 -13.90 0.00 -24.26
C HIS A 66 -14.79 1.22 -24.50
N GLY A 67 -14.20 2.23 -25.14
CA GLY A 67 -14.87 3.45 -25.56
C GLY A 67 -15.81 3.27 -26.75
N GLY A 68 -16.31 4.39 -27.28
CA GLY A 68 -17.43 4.42 -28.22
C GLY A 68 -18.80 4.33 -27.54
N GLN A 69 -18.83 4.39 -26.21
CA GLN A 69 -20.03 4.25 -25.38
C GLN A 69 -19.88 5.04 -24.07
N PHE A 70 -21.01 5.35 -23.42
CA PHE A 70 -21.07 6.00 -22.10
C PHE A 70 -20.29 7.33 -21.98
N GLY A 71 -20.09 8.04 -23.10
CA GLY A 71 -19.32 9.29 -23.13
C GLY A 71 -17.80 9.10 -23.21
N ILE A 72 -17.31 7.86 -23.36
CA ILE A 72 -15.90 7.54 -23.58
C ILE A 72 -15.66 7.52 -25.10
N ALA A 73 -14.68 8.29 -25.58
CA ALA A 73 -14.37 8.37 -27.00
C ALA A 73 -13.92 7.02 -27.60
N GLU A 74 -14.18 6.81 -28.88
CA GLU A 74 -13.71 5.63 -29.60
C GLU A 74 -12.17 5.53 -29.54
N GLY A 75 -11.64 4.31 -29.41
CA GLY A 75 -10.21 4.06 -29.23
C GLY A 75 -9.66 4.28 -27.80
N TRP A 76 -10.48 4.81 -26.88
CA TRP A 76 -10.13 4.89 -25.46
C TRP A 76 -10.66 3.68 -24.68
N CYS A 77 -10.15 3.48 -23.48
CA CYS A 77 -10.64 2.51 -22.52
C CYS A 77 -10.53 3.03 -21.08
N VAL A 78 -11.37 2.48 -20.22
CA VAL A 78 -11.25 2.62 -18.77
C VAL A 78 -10.86 1.26 -18.20
N LEU A 79 -9.71 1.21 -17.52
CA LEU A 79 -9.15 0.02 -16.90
C LEU A 79 -9.51 0.04 -15.42
N SER A 80 -10.27 -0.94 -14.94
CA SER A 80 -10.54 -1.11 -13.52
C SER A 80 -9.35 -1.80 -12.86
N LEU A 81 -8.76 -1.15 -11.85
CA LEU A 81 -7.59 -1.63 -11.14
C LEU A 81 -8.00 -2.38 -9.88
N LYS A 82 -7.41 -3.56 -9.70
CA LYS A 82 -7.48 -4.28 -8.43
C LYS A 82 -6.26 -3.92 -7.61
N GLY A 83 -6.49 -3.28 -6.47
CA GLY A 83 -5.43 -2.87 -5.54
C GLY A 83 -4.57 -4.06 -5.11
N GLY A 84 -3.25 -3.89 -5.24
CA GLY A 84 -2.26 -4.94 -4.97
C GLY A 84 -1.99 -5.21 -3.48
N THR A 85 -2.64 -4.48 -2.56
CA THR A 85 -2.44 -4.76 -1.14
C THR A 85 -3.16 -6.05 -0.77
N SER A 86 -2.41 -7.14 -0.73
CA SER A 86 -2.92 -8.43 -0.27
C SER A 86 -3.54 -8.24 1.11
N LYS A 87 -4.85 -8.51 1.24
CA LYS A 87 -5.54 -8.55 2.53
C LYS A 87 -4.78 -9.42 3.54
N SER A 88 -4.10 -10.46 3.07
CA SER A 88 -3.23 -11.30 3.89
C SER A 88 -2.00 -10.56 4.42
N ALA A 89 -1.39 -9.66 3.64
CA ALA A 89 -0.29 -8.82 4.10
C ALA A 89 -0.76 -7.79 5.15
N LEU A 90 -1.93 -7.16 4.94
CA LEU A 90 -2.51 -6.27 5.95
C LEU A 90 -2.81 -7.00 7.25
N ASN A 91 -3.43 -8.17 7.16
CA ASN A 91 -3.70 -9.00 8.33
C ASN A 91 -2.39 -9.37 9.06
N LEU A 92 -1.33 -9.72 8.31
CA LEU A 92 -0.03 -10.03 8.91
C LEU A 92 0.57 -8.81 9.62
N ILE A 93 0.52 -7.62 9.03
CA ILE A 93 0.99 -6.38 9.67
C ILE A 93 0.22 -6.12 10.96
N CYS A 94 -1.12 -6.25 10.96
CA CYS A 94 -1.93 -6.12 12.16
C CYS A 94 -1.52 -7.14 13.24
N PHE A 95 -1.37 -8.42 12.88
CA PHE A 95 -0.97 -9.45 13.84
C PHE A 95 0.43 -9.20 14.43
N LEU A 96 1.39 -8.76 13.62
CA LEU A 96 2.74 -8.44 14.08
C LEU A 96 2.74 -7.23 15.01
N ARG A 97 1.97 -6.18 14.68
CA ARG A 97 1.76 -5.02 15.55
C ARG A 97 1.18 -5.43 16.90
N ASP A 98 0.10 -6.22 16.89
CA ASP A 98 -0.59 -6.63 18.11
C ASP A 98 0.31 -7.50 19.01
N ARG A 99 1.11 -8.39 18.40
CA ARG A 99 2.12 -9.18 19.12
C ARG A 99 3.25 -8.33 19.69
N LEU A 100 3.68 -7.29 18.98
CA LEU A 100 4.69 -6.36 19.47
C LEU A 100 4.16 -5.56 20.66
N GLN A 101 2.89 -5.12 20.61
CA GLN A 101 2.23 -4.44 21.72
C GLN A 101 2.16 -5.34 22.96
N GLU A 102 1.71 -6.58 22.81
CA GLU A 102 1.65 -7.55 23.90
C GLU A 102 3.03 -7.80 24.53
N THR A 103 4.08 -7.82 23.71
CA THR A 103 5.47 -7.95 24.20
C THR A 103 5.87 -6.74 25.04
N CYS A 104 5.53 -5.53 24.61
CA CYS A 104 5.78 -4.30 25.39
C CYS A 104 5.04 -4.33 26.73
N ASP A 105 3.78 -4.76 26.72
CA ASP A 105 2.96 -4.83 27.94
C ASP A 105 3.52 -5.86 28.93
N CYS A 106 4.04 -7.00 28.43
CA CYS A 106 4.71 -8.01 29.26
C CYS A 106 6.04 -7.49 29.86
N ILE A 107 6.81 -6.72 29.10
CA ILE A 107 8.04 -6.09 29.58
C ILE A 107 7.70 -5.12 30.73
N ASP A 108 6.70 -4.26 30.51
CA ASP A 108 6.29 -3.27 31.50
C ASP A 108 5.77 -3.89 32.79
N ALA A 109 4.99 -4.97 32.69
CA ALA A 109 4.50 -5.70 33.86
C ALA A 109 5.63 -6.28 34.73
N SER A 110 6.81 -6.50 34.14
CA SER A 110 7.98 -7.04 34.86
C SER A 110 8.79 -5.96 35.57
N HIS A 111 8.58 -4.68 35.27
CA HIS A 111 9.42 -3.59 35.77
C HIS A 111 9.36 -3.43 37.28
N ASP A 112 8.17 -3.50 37.88
CA ASP A 112 8.00 -3.31 39.32
C ASP A 112 8.77 -4.37 40.11
N ILE A 113 8.69 -5.63 39.68
CA ILE A 113 9.41 -6.75 40.31
C ILE A 113 10.94 -6.56 40.20
N ILE A 114 11.43 -6.15 39.02
CA ILE A 114 12.87 -5.95 38.79
C ILE A 114 13.38 -4.78 39.65
N LYS A 115 12.62 -3.68 39.72
CA LYS A 115 12.96 -2.52 40.56
C LYS A 115 12.97 -2.88 42.05
N GLU A 116 12.00 -3.66 42.51
CA GLU A 116 11.94 -4.16 43.90
C GLU A 116 13.14 -5.06 44.25
N SER A 117 13.67 -5.80 43.29
CA SER A 117 14.89 -6.60 43.47
C SER A 117 16.19 -5.78 43.50
N GLY A 118 16.12 -4.45 43.33
CA GLY A 118 17.26 -3.54 43.30
C GLY A 118 18.00 -3.51 41.95
N HIS A 119 17.41 -4.09 40.91
CA HIS A 119 17.95 -4.10 39.55
C HIS A 119 17.30 -3.00 38.69
N THR A 120 18.02 -2.56 37.66
CA THR A 120 17.53 -1.53 36.72
C THR A 120 16.71 -2.14 35.59
N THR A 121 15.75 -1.37 35.09
CA THR A 121 14.90 -1.69 33.93
C THR A 121 15.20 -0.81 32.72
N ALA A 122 16.21 0.06 32.79
CA ALA A 122 16.42 1.13 31.81
C ALA A 122 16.53 0.62 30.35
N ASP A 123 17.22 -0.49 30.11
CA ASP A 123 17.33 -1.07 28.77
C ASP A 123 16.01 -1.68 28.29
N ALA A 124 15.27 -2.34 29.18
CA ALA A 124 13.97 -2.95 28.86
C ALA A 124 12.91 -1.87 28.57
N GLU A 125 12.88 -0.80 29.38
CA GLU A 125 12.04 0.39 29.16
C GLU A 125 12.37 1.05 27.82
N ARG A 126 13.65 1.22 27.48
CA ARG A 126 14.06 1.76 26.18
C ARG A 126 13.56 0.88 25.04
N THR A 127 13.75 -0.44 25.13
CA THR A 127 13.27 -1.38 24.10
C THR A 127 11.76 -1.34 23.91
N ALA A 128 10.98 -1.29 24.99
CA ALA A 128 9.52 -1.18 24.91
C ALA A 128 9.09 0.16 24.29
N ASN A 129 9.75 1.26 24.62
CA ASN A 129 9.45 2.58 24.05
C ASN A 129 9.81 2.68 22.56
N ASP A 130 10.95 2.15 22.14
CA ASP A 130 11.34 2.09 20.72
C ASP A 130 10.33 1.25 19.91
N ALA A 131 9.90 0.12 20.47
CA ALA A 131 8.86 -0.72 19.87
C ALA A 131 7.51 -0.01 19.75
N ARG A 132 7.12 0.80 20.75
CA ARG A 132 5.90 1.62 20.69
C ARG A 132 5.93 2.66 19.58
N ALA A 133 7.06 3.34 19.40
CA ALA A 133 7.22 4.25 18.27
C ALA A 133 7.01 3.54 16.92
N PHE A 134 7.45 2.28 16.80
CA PHE A 134 7.17 1.46 15.62
C PHE A 134 5.68 1.10 15.48
N ILE A 135 5.01 0.75 16.58
CA ILE A 135 3.57 0.49 16.59
C ILE A 135 2.78 1.73 16.14
N ASP A 136 3.17 2.92 16.58
CA ASP A 136 2.55 4.18 16.17
C ASP A 136 2.68 4.44 14.67
N MET A 137 3.88 4.21 14.11
CA MET A 137 4.08 4.27 12.66
C MET A 137 3.19 3.28 11.90
N VAL A 138 3.03 2.06 12.41
CA VAL A 138 2.13 1.07 11.80
C VAL A 138 0.67 1.53 11.89
N ASN A 139 0.24 2.11 13.00
CA ASN A 139 -1.11 2.63 13.15
C ASN A 139 -1.41 3.78 12.18
N GLU A 140 -0.46 4.70 12.01
CA GLU A 140 -0.54 5.76 11.01
C GLU A 140 -0.62 5.18 9.59
N PHE A 141 0.26 4.23 9.26
CA PHE A 141 0.20 3.55 7.96
C PHE A 141 -1.14 2.87 7.71
N LEU A 142 -1.67 2.12 8.69
CA LEU A 142 -2.94 1.43 8.56
C LEU A 142 -4.14 2.39 8.47
N SER A 143 -4.10 3.55 9.12
CA SER A 143 -5.17 4.55 9.00
C SER A 143 -5.26 5.12 7.58
N THR A 144 -4.11 5.33 6.91
CA THR A 144 -4.09 5.76 5.49
C THR A 144 -4.71 4.74 4.53
N LEU A 145 -4.86 3.48 4.96
CA LEU A 145 -5.43 2.38 4.16
C LEU A 145 -6.88 2.06 4.54
N GLY A 146 -7.36 2.55 5.69
CA GLY A 146 -8.68 2.24 6.26
C GLY A 146 -9.69 3.39 6.24
N GLU A 147 -9.29 4.61 5.86
CA GLU A 147 -10.21 5.72 5.57
C GLU A 147 -10.57 5.75 4.07
N GLY A 148 -11.57 4.95 3.72
CA GLY A 148 -12.24 4.92 2.41
C GLY A 148 -13.68 4.49 2.53
#